data_AF-A0A336LVQ6-F1
#
_entry.id   AF-A0A336LVQ6-F1
#
_cell.length_a   1.000
_cell.length_b   1.000
_cell.length_c   1.000
_cell.angle_alpha   90.00
_cell.angle_beta   90.00
_cell.angle_gamma   90.00
#
_symmetry.space_group_name_H-M   'P 1'
#
loop_
_entity.id
_entity.type
_entity.pdbx_description
1 polymer ?
#
loop_
_entity_poly.entity_id
_entity_poly.type
_entity_poly.pdbx_seq_one_letter_code
_entity_poly.pdbx_strand_id
1 'polypeptide(L)'
;MDDLPKECVIIIKKTWEKISNNLFDYSDDIMFRYFEKYPEYLSAFPKFANFSLDELRGKAVFRAHGSRIISQISTAVDCLDRDGGFDEIKHFWHRLGDLHRRKRINKQQLLQLRDTIIAEILQANIGITPHSIREIKQAWMKFFAIMYAPAFETIEMMNWKEYFEGREFIDI
;
A
#
# COMPACT_ATOMS: atom_id res chain seq x y z
N MET A 1 13.65 -13.13 -12.98
CA MET A 1 12.77 -12.34 -12.10
C MET A 1 12.41 -11.15 -12.94
N ASP A 2 11.19 -11.10 -13.44
CA ASP A 2 10.89 -10.22 -14.57
C ASP A 2 10.91 -8.76 -14.10
N ASP A 3 11.91 -8.02 -14.58
CA ASP A 3 12.00 -6.58 -14.39
C ASP A 3 10.71 -5.92 -14.88
N LEU A 4 10.33 -4.82 -14.22
CA LEU A 4 9.20 -4.03 -14.69
C LEU A 4 9.53 -3.45 -16.08
N PRO A 5 8.68 -3.62 -17.10
CA PRO A 5 8.98 -3.10 -18.43
C PRO A 5 9.24 -1.58 -18.41
N LYS A 6 10.17 -1.11 -19.26
CA LYS A 6 10.60 0.31 -19.26
C LYS A 6 9.44 1.28 -19.46
N GLU A 7 8.47 0.91 -20.30
CA GLU A 7 7.25 1.68 -20.51
C GLU A 7 6.40 1.80 -19.25
N CYS A 8 6.33 0.74 -18.43
CA CYS A 8 5.63 0.77 -17.15
C CYS A 8 6.34 1.71 -16.17
N VAL A 9 7.68 1.69 -16.12
CA VAL A 9 8.47 2.62 -15.29
C VAL A 9 8.19 4.08 -15.67
N ILE A 10 8.19 4.40 -16.98
CA ILE A 10 7.87 5.75 -17.47
C ILE A 10 6.46 6.18 -17.03
N ILE A 11 5.46 5.31 -17.20
CA ILE A 11 4.08 5.58 -16.81
C ILE A 11 3.98 5.86 -15.30
N ILE A 12 4.61 5.01 -14.48
CA ILE A 12 4.59 5.14 -13.02
C ILE A 12 5.19 6.46 -12.60
N LYS A 13 6.40 6.79 -13.06
CA LYS A 13 7.09 8.03 -12.69
C LYS A 13 6.27 9.26 -13.10
N LYS A 14 5.79 9.30 -14.34
CA LYS A 14 4.99 10.42 -14.86
C LYS A 14 3.70 10.62 -14.08
N THR A 15 3.00 9.54 -13.76
CA THR A 15 1.71 9.63 -13.03
C THR A 15 1.91 9.85 -11.53
N TRP A 16 3.02 9.37 -10.96
CA TRP A 16 3.40 9.62 -9.57
C TRP A 16 3.79 11.07 -9.31
N GLU A 17 4.43 11.74 -10.28
CA GLU A 17 4.81 13.15 -10.17
C GLU A 17 3.62 14.05 -9.77
N LYS A 18 2.41 13.75 -10.28
CA LYS A 18 1.19 14.49 -9.93
C LYS A 18 0.78 14.36 -8.47
N ILE A 19 1.00 13.19 -7.87
CA ILE A 19 0.70 12.93 -6.45
C ILE A 19 1.84 13.42 -5.56
N SER A 20 3.09 13.14 -5.95
CA SER A 20 4.28 13.44 -5.14
C SER A 20 4.53 14.94 -4.93
N ASN A 21 3.97 15.80 -5.78
CA ASN A 21 4.03 17.25 -5.56
C ASN A 21 3.07 17.75 -4.48
N ASN A 22 2.03 16.98 -4.12
CA ASN A 22 1.03 17.33 -3.11
C ASN A 22 0.79 16.18 -2.12
N LEU A 23 1.88 15.55 -1.66
CA LEU A 23 1.85 14.30 -0.88
C LEU A 23 0.90 14.33 0.31
N PHE A 24 0.83 15.45 1.04
CA PHE A 24 0.00 15.55 2.22
C PHE A 24 -1.49 15.48 1.89
N ASP A 25 -1.94 16.23 0.89
CA ASP A 25 -3.35 16.28 0.51
C ASP A 25 -3.81 14.93 -0.06
N TYR A 26 -3.03 14.35 -0.97
CA TYR A 26 -3.34 13.02 -1.52
C TYR A 26 -3.26 11.92 -0.47
N SER A 27 -2.38 12.03 0.53
CA SER A 27 -2.31 11.04 1.61
C SER A 27 -3.56 11.07 2.50
N ASP A 28 -4.11 12.26 2.78
CA ASP A 28 -5.36 12.40 3.51
C ASP A 28 -6.53 11.83 2.70
N ASP A 29 -6.60 12.14 1.40
CA ASP A 29 -7.68 11.68 0.54
C ASP A 29 -7.65 10.15 0.34
N ILE A 30 -6.48 9.55 0.13
CA ILE A 30 -6.32 8.08 0.03
C ILE A 30 -6.78 7.40 1.32
N MET A 31 -6.32 7.89 2.48
CA MET A 31 -6.69 7.32 3.77
C MET A 31 -8.19 7.47 4.06
N PHE A 32 -8.75 8.63 3.73
CA PHE A 32 -10.18 8.88 3.93
C PHE A 32 -11.02 7.96 3.05
N ARG A 33 -10.74 7.88 1.74
CA ARG A 33 -11.46 6.97 0.83
C ARG A 33 -11.32 5.51 1.24
N TYR A 34 -10.14 5.12 1.73
CA TYR A 34 -9.90 3.76 2.19
C TYR A 34 -10.79 3.40 3.39
N PHE A 35 -10.85 4.24 4.42
CA PHE A 35 -11.66 4.00 5.60
C PHE A 35 -13.16 4.30 5.40
N GLU A 36 -13.52 5.16 4.45
CA GLU A 36 -14.92 5.35 4.06
C GLU A 36 -15.47 4.07 3.42
N LYS A 37 -14.65 3.42 2.58
CA LYS A 37 -15.01 2.16 1.91
C LYS A 37 -14.91 0.93 2.81
N TYR A 38 -13.98 0.95 3.77
CA TYR A 38 -13.70 -0.16 4.69
C TYR A 38 -13.57 0.33 6.14
N PRO A 39 -14.67 0.80 6.75
CA PRO A 39 -14.65 1.41 8.08
C PRO A 39 -14.17 0.45 9.17
N GLU A 40 -14.35 -0.86 8.99
CA GLU A 40 -13.89 -1.89 9.92
C GLU A 40 -12.36 -1.89 10.11
N TYR A 41 -11.59 -1.39 9.14
CA TYR A 41 -10.13 -1.35 9.22
C TYR A 41 -9.60 -0.23 10.12
N LEU A 42 -10.42 0.76 10.49
CA LEU A 42 -10.03 1.77 11.48
C LEU A 42 -9.66 1.14 12.83
N SER A 43 -10.26 -0.01 13.17
CA SER A 43 -9.97 -0.75 14.41
C SER A 43 -8.49 -1.15 14.55
N ALA A 44 -7.76 -1.28 13.44
CA ALA A 44 -6.33 -1.59 13.45
C ALA A 44 -5.44 -0.40 13.85
N PHE A 45 -6.03 0.78 14.05
CA PHE A 45 -5.33 2.03 14.35
C PHE A 45 -5.77 2.59 15.71
N PRO A 46 -5.16 2.15 16.83
CA PRO A 46 -5.53 2.61 18.17
C PRO A 46 -5.48 4.14 18.35
N LYS A 47 -4.60 4.83 17.60
CA LYS A 47 -4.50 6.30 17.61
C LYS A 47 -5.74 7.01 17.04
N PHE A 48 -6.58 6.29 16.33
CA PHE A 48 -7.82 6.78 15.72
C PHE A 48 -9.07 6.36 16.50
N ALA A 49 -8.94 5.48 17.50
CA ALA A 49 -10.07 4.79 18.16
C ALA A 49 -11.10 5.73 18.80
N ASN A 50 -10.73 6.96 19.13
CA ASN A 50 -11.61 7.95 19.77
C ASN A 50 -12.19 8.98 18.80
N PHE A 51 -12.04 8.77 17.49
CA PHE A 51 -12.51 9.71 16.48
C PHE A 51 -13.36 8.98 15.45
N SER A 52 -14.44 9.63 15.00
CA SER A 52 -15.10 9.27 13.75
C SER A 52 -14.17 9.55 12.56
N LEU A 53 -14.45 8.94 11.41
CA LEU A 53 -13.68 9.20 10.19
C LEU A 53 -13.71 10.69 9.80
N ASP A 54 -14.86 11.35 9.95
CA ASP A 54 -15.00 12.77 9.68
C ASP A 54 -14.17 13.62 10.64
N GLU A 55 -14.11 13.24 11.92
CA GLU A 55 -13.28 13.94 12.91
C GLU A 55 -11.79 13.81 12.63
N LEU A 56 -11.35 12.71 11.99
CA LEU A 56 -9.95 12.47 11.63
C LEU A 56 -9.47 13.37 10.47
N ARG A 57 -10.38 13.86 9.62
CA ARG A 57 -10.02 14.69 8.46
C ARG A 57 -9.25 15.94 8.92
N GLY A 58 -8.06 16.13 8.37
CA GLY A 58 -7.18 17.25 8.72
C GLY A 58 -6.44 17.13 10.06
N LYS A 59 -6.67 16.10 10.88
CA LYS A 59 -5.93 15.91 12.12
C LYS A 59 -4.48 15.53 11.84
N ALA A 60 -3.55 16.13 12.59
CA ALA A 60 -2.12 15.87 12.46
C ALA A 60 -1.74 14.37 12.59
N VAL A 61 -2.46 13.62 13.46
CA VAL A 61 -2.21 12.19 13.64
C VAL A 61 -2.59 11.36 12.42
N PHE A 62 -3.66 11.74 11.72
CA PHE A 62 -4.15 11.09 10.51
C PHE A 62 -3.21 11.39 9.33
N ARG A 63 -2.91 12.67 9.13
CA ARG A 63 -1.91 13.18 8.16
C ARG A 63 -0.56 12.49 8.30
N ALA A 64 -0.06 12.38 9.52
CA ALA A 64 1.23 11.75 9.77
C ALA A 64 1.22 10.25 9.44
N HIS A 65 0.08 9.56 9.54
CA HIS A 65 0.01 8.16 9.14
C HIS A 65 -0.09 8.02 7.63
N GLY A 66 -0.94 8.81 6.98
CA GLY A 66 -1.04 8.86 5.52
C GLY A 66 0.31 9.15 4.87
N SER A 67 1.04 10.17 5.35
CA SER A 67 2.35 10.53 4.81
C SER A 67 3.37 9.40 4.90
N ARG A 68 3.33 8.57 5.94
CA ARG A 68 4.20 7.39 6.06
C ARG A 68 3.91 6.39 4.95
N ILE A 69 2.65 6.05 4.71
CA ILE A 69 2.27 5.09 3.65
C ILE A 69 2.76 5.57 2.30
N ILE A 70 2.46 6.82 1.94
CA ILE A 70 2.83 7.39 0.65
C ILE A 70 4.35 7.50 0.51
N SER A 71 5.08 7.81 1.59
CA SER A 71 6.54 7.82 1.58
C SER A 71 7.16 6.46 1.28
N GLN A 72 6.54 5.35 1.70
CA GLN A 72 7.02 4.00 1.34
C GLN A 72 6.89 3.75 -0.16
N ILE A 73 5.82 4.26 -0.77
CA ILE A 73 5.59 4.15 -2.22
C ILE A 73 6.57 5.04 -2.97
N SER A 74 6.77 6.30 -2.53
CA SER A 74 7.79 7.19 -3.10
C SER A 74 9.17 6.55 -3.07
N THR A 75 9.56 5.97 -1.93
CA THR A 75 10.85 5.28 -1.80
C THR A 75 10.99 4.17 -2.84
N ALA A 76 9.93 3.38 -3.06
CA ALA A 76 9.96 2.33 -4.06
C ALA A 76 10.02 2.89 -5.50
N VAL A 77 9.33 4.00 -5.79
CA VAL A 77 9.40 4.67 -7.10
C VAL A 77 10.81 5.20 -7.36
N ASP A 78 11.46 5.79 -6.36
CA ASP A 78 12.83 6.32 -6.47
C ASP A 78 13.88 5.23 -6.70
N CYS A 79 13.60 3.99 -6.28
CA CYS A 79 14.44 2.83 -6.56
C CYS A 79 14.37 2.38 -8.03
N LEU A 80 13.32 2.73 -8.80
CA LEU A 80 13.16 2.25 -10.19
C LEU A 80 14.26 2.74 -11.14
N ASP A 81 14.99 3.81 -10.78
CA ASP A 81 16.06 4.40 -11.60
C ASP A 81 17.46 3.88 -11.25
N ARG A 82 17.59 3.02 -10.24
CA ARG A 82 18.87 2.63 -9.66
C ARG A 82 19.23 1.20 -10.02
N ASP A 83 20.50 0.96 -10.31
CA ASP A 83 21.04 -0.40 -10.41
C ASP A 83 20.82 -1.12 -9.07
N GLY A 84 20.21 -2.32 -9.12
CA GLY A 84 19.84 -3.07 -7.92
C GLY A 84 18.60 -2.56 -7.18
N GLY A 85 17.92 -1.52 -7.69
CA GLY A 85 16.75 -0.92 -7.03
C GLY A 85 15.59 -1.90 -6.80
N PHE A 86 15.37 -2.87 -7.69
CA PHE A 86 14.37 -3.92 -7.48
C PHE A 86 14.66 -4.81 -6.27
N ASP A 87 15.93 -5.08 -5.97
CA ASP A 87 16.31 -5.86 -4.79
C ASP A 87 16.16 -5.05 -3.51
N GLU A 88 16.47 -3.74 -3.56
CA GLU A 88 16.17 -2.81 -2.46
C GLU A 88 14.67 -2.76 -2.14
N ILE A 89 13.83 -2.66 -3.17
CA ILE A 89 12.37 -2.72 -3.03
C ILE A 89 11.97 -4.01 -2.33
N LYS A 90 12.44 -5.18 -2.79
CA LYS A 90 12.06 -6.46 -2.19
C LYS A 90 12.45 -6.56 -0.72
N HIS A 91 13.70 -6.22 -0.38
CA HIS A 91 14.19 -6.26 1.00
C HIS A 91 13.43 -5.30 1.92
N PHE A 92 13.09 -4.11 1.42
CA PHE A 92 12.31 -3.14 2.18
C PHE A 92 10.88 -3.61 2.42
N TRP A 93 10.21 -4.10 1.39
CA TRP A 93 8.82 -4.55 1.48
C TRP A 93 8.64 -5.86 2.24
N HIS A 94 9.64 -6.75 2.22
CA HIS A 94 9.69 -7.90 3.14
C HIS A 94 9.61 -7.44 4.62
N ARG A 95 10.44 -6.47 5.02
CA ARG A 95 10.42 -5.91 6.38
C ARG A 95 9.10 -5.21 6.71
N LEU A 96 8.47 -4.56 5.73
CA LEU A 96 7.13 -3.98 5.91
C LEU A 96 6.08 -5.06 6.15
N GLY A 97 6.11 -6.17 5.42
CA GLY A 97 5.20 -7.28 5.65
C GLY A 97 5.29 -7.83 7.07
N ASP A 98 6.49 -7.98 7.63
CA ASP A 98 6.70 -8.40 9.03
C ASP A 98 6.09 -7.42 10.06
N LEU A 99 6.13 -6.12 9.78
CA LEU A 99 5.49 -5.12 10.62
C LEU A 99 3.96 -5.23 10.55
N HIS A 100 3.41 -5.47 9.36
CA HIS A 100 1.97 -5.62 9.13
C HIS A 100 1.44 -6.93 9.72
N ARG A 101 2.19 -8.04 9.63
CA ARG A 101 1.86 -9.31 10.28
C ARG A 101 1.71 -9.15 11.80
N ARG A 102 2.66 -8.47 12.46
CA ARG A 102 2.60 -8.18 13.90
C ARG A 102 1.39 -7.33 14.30
N LYS A 103 0.87 -6.53 13.36
CA LYS A 103 -0.36 -5.73 13.53
C LYS A 103 -1.62 -6.46 13.08
N ARG A 104 -1.51 -7.75 12.70
CA ARG A 104 -2.60 -8.59 12.19
C ARG A 104 -3.29 -8.00 10.95
N ILE A 105 -2.54 -7.24 10.15
CA ILE A 105 -2.99 -6.76 8.85
C ILE A 105 -2.82 -7.90 7.84
N ASN A 106 -3.88 -8.19 7.09
CA ASN A 106 -3.88 -9.28 6.11
C ASN A 106 -3.67 -8.77 4.67
N LYS A 107 -3.52 -9.72 3.73
CA LYS A 107 -3.33 -9.40 2.31
C LYS A 107 -4.48 -8.61 1.71
N GLN A 108 -5.71 -8.94 2.06
CA GLN A 108 -6.90 -8.30 1.51
C GLN A 108 -6.89 -6.79 1.83
N GLN A 109 -6.58 -6.42 3.07
CA GLN A 109 -6.47 -5.02 3.51
C GLN A 109 -5.43 -4.25 2.69
N LEU A 110 -4.26 -4.84 2.42
CA LEU A 110 -3.22 -4.22 1.59
C LEU A 110 -3.62 -4.12 0.11
N LEU A 111 -4.30 -5.14 -0.44
CA LEU A 111 -4.83 -5.12 -1.81
C LEU A 111 -5.92 -4.05 -1.98
N GLN A 112 -6.78 -3.87 -0.99
CA GLN A 112 -7.78 -2.82 -0.98
C GLN A 112 -7.14 -1.43 -0.88
N LEU A 113 -6.09 -1.27 -0.07
CA LEU A 113 -5.33 -0.02 -0.02
C LEU A 113 -4.67 0.28 -1.36
N ARG A 114 -4.08 -0.72 -2.02
CA ARG A 114 -3.55 -0.60 -3.40
C ARG A 114 -4.62 -0.08 -4.34
N ASP A 115 -5.82 -0.67 -4.32
CA ASP A 115 -6.90 -0.30 -5.22
C ASP A 115 -7.35 1.15 -4.99
N THR A 116 -7.39 1.60 -3.73
CA THR A 116 -7.63 3.01 -3.40
C THR A 116 -6.54 3.93 -3.93
N ILE A 117 -5.26 3.57 -3.76
CA ILE A 117 -4.13 4.37 -4.28
C ILE A 117 -4.17 4.46 -5.81
N ILE A 118 -4.43 3.35 -6.51
CA ILE A 118 -4.57 3.35 -7.97
C ILE A 118 -5.74 4.24 -8.41
N ALA A 119 -6.88 4.19 -7.70
CA ALA A 119 -8.01 5.06 -8.00
C ALA A 119 -7.63 6.54 -7.85
N GLU A 120 -6.87 6.90 -6.81
CA GLU A 120 -6.40 8.28 -6.61
C GLU A 120 -5.39 8.71 -7.68
N ILE A 121 -4.46 7.84 -8.08
CA ILE A 121 -3.54 8.09 -9.21
C ILE A 121 -4.34 8.40 -10.48
N LEU A 122 -5.37 7.61 -10.78
CA LEU A 122 -6.20 7.84 -11.96
C LEU A 122 -6.96 9.18 -11.86
N GLN A 123 -7.48 9.53 -10.68
CA GLN A 123 -8.17 10.80 -10.46
C GLN A 123 -7.24 12.02 -10.56
N ALA A 124 -6.01 11.93 -10.05
CA ALA A 124 -5.01 12.98 -10.13
C ALA A 124 -4.54 13.27 -11.57
N ASN A 125 -4.75 12.33 -12.49
CA ASN A 125 -4.36 12.42 -13.89
C ASN A 125 -5.59 12.70 -14.79
N ILE A 126 -6.34 13.77 -14.51
CA ILE A 126 -7.53 14.20 -15.27
C ILE A 126 -7.18 14.45 -16.75
N GLY A 127 -8.08 14.08 -17.67
CA GLY A 127 -7.90 14.26 -19.12
C GLY A 127 -7.28 13.06 -19.85
N ILE A 128 -7.07 11.95 -19.13
CA ILE A 128 -6.61 10.68 -19.70
C ILE A 128 -7.70 9.98 -20.51
N THR A 129 -7.30 9.41 -21.66
CA THR A 129 -8.19 8.60 -22.48
C THR A 129 -8.49 7.26 -21.80
N PRO A 130 -9.59 6.55 -22.15
CA PRO A 130 -9.85 5.21 -21.63
C PRO A 130 -8.70 4.22 -21.85
N HIS A 131 -7.98 4.36 -22.97
CA HIS A 131 -6.77 3.58 -23.24
C HIS A 131 -5.68 3.84 -22.20
N SER A 132 -5.41 5.12 -21.92
CA SER A 132 -4.41 5.55 -20.92
C SER A 132 -4.78 5.08 -19.51
N ILE A 133 -6.07 5.05 -19.14
CA ILE A 133 -6.54 4.51 -17.85
C ILE A 133 -6.10 3.05 -17.68
N ARG A 134 -6.29 2.23 -18.72
CA ARG A 134 -5.93 0.81 -18.68
C ARG A 134 -4.42 0.63 -18.54
N GLU A 135 -3.63 1.39 -19.29
CA GLU A 135 -2.16 1.32 -19.23
C GLU A 135 -1.63 1.74 -17.87
N ILE A 136 -2.12 2.85 -17.31
CA ILE A 136 -1.77 3.33 -15.97
C ILE A 136 -2.11 2.26 -14.93
N LYS A 137 -3.35 1.75 -14.96
CA LYS A 137 -3.78 0.70 -14.03
C LYS A 137 -2.90 -0.54 -14.12
N GLN A 138 -2.57 -1.01 -15.33
CA GLN A 138 -1.73 -2.18 -15.52
C GLN A 138 -0.29 -1.96 -15.04
N ALA A 139 0.32 -0.82 -15.34
CA ALA A 139 1.66 -0.48 -14.90
C ALA A 139 1.74 -0.48 -13.35
N TRP A 140 0.80 0.20 -12.69
CA TRP A 140 0.75 0.24 -11.23
C TRP A 140 0.43 -1.12 -10.61
N MET A 141 -0.48 -1.91 -11.18
CA MET A 141 -0.76 -3.27 -10.70
C MET A 141 0.50 -4.16 -10.73
N LYS A 142 1.29 -4.11 -11.81
CA LYS A 142 2.57 -4.85 -11.90
C LYS A 142 3.57 -4.36 -10.84
N PHE A 143 3.68 -3.06 -10.66
CA PHE A 143 4.59 -2.49 -9.68
C PHE A 143 4.20 -2.85 -8.23
N PHE A 144 2.92 -2.75 -7.89
CA PHE A 144 2.41 -3.23 -6.61
C PHE A 144 2.61 -4.74 -6.42
N ALA A 145 2.53 -5.56 -7.48
CA ALA A 145 2.84 -6.98 -7.36
C ALA A 145 4.30 -7.23 -6.97
N ILE A 146 5.24 -6.46 -7.55
CA ILE A 146 6.67 -6.51 -7.18
C ILE A 146 6.88 -6.12 -5.71
N MET A 147 6.23 -5.04 -5.26
CA MET A 147 6.30 -4.59 -3.86
C MET A 147 5.64 -5.57 -2.89
N TYR A 148 4.44 -6.07 -3.23
CA TYR A 148 3.63 -6.85 -2.30
C TYR A 148 4.05 -8.31 -2.21
N ALA A 149 4.62 -8.91 -3.26
CA ALA A 149 5.08 -10.31 -3.22
C ALA A 149 5.94 -10.63 -1.96
N PRO A 150 7.05 -9.92 -1.68
CA PRO A 150 7.86 -10.18 -0.49
C PRO A 150 7.16 -9.79 0.83
N ALA A 151 6.31 -8.76 0.83
CA ALA A 151 5.49 -8.44 2.00
C ALA A 151 4.50 -9.58 2.31
N PHE A 152 3.94 -10.19 1.27
CA PHE A 152 2.94 -11.25 1.34
C PHE A 152 3.52 -12.58 1.79
N GLU A 153 4.75 -12.89 1.39
CA GLU A 153 5.50 -14.04 1.91
C GLU A 153 5.55 -13.97 3.45
N THR A 154 5.91 -12.82 4.01
CA THR A 154 5.96 -12.68 5.48
C THR A 154 4.57 -12.67 6.13
N ILE A 155 3.56 -11.99 5.55
CA ILE A 155 2.20 -11.96 6.13
C ILE A 155 1.57 -13.36 6.17
N GLU A 156 1.86 -14.20 5.18
CA GLU A 156 1.42 -15.60 5.12
C GLU A 156 2.29 -16.59 5.89
N MET A 157 3.45 -16.16 6.42
CA MET A 157 4.15 -16.91 7.46
C MET A 157 3.32 -16.88 8.74
N MET A 158 2.23 -17.65 8.70
CA MET A 158 1.41 -18.04 9.83
C MET A 158 2.36 -18.63 10.86
N ASN A 159 2.40 -18.02 12.05
CA ASN A 159 3.25 -18.48 13.12
C ASN A 159 2.68 -19.84 13.56
N TRP A 160 3.26 -20.94 13.05
CA TRP A 160 2.83 -22.29 13.39
C TRP A 160 2.81 -22.51 14.91
N LYS A 161 3.63 -21.77 15.67
CA LYS A 161 3.54 -21.70 17.13
C LYS A 161 2.20 -21.13 17.63
N GLU A 162 1.72 -20.00 17.13
CA GLU A 162 0.40 -19.46 17.52
C GLU A 162 -0.77 -20.35 17.05
N TYR A 163 -0.60 -21.10 15.95
CA TYR A 163 -1.61 -22.04 15.46
C TYR A 163 -1.73 -23.31 16.32
N PHE A 164 -0.65 -23.72 16.99
CA PHE A 164 -0.60 -24.92 17.84
C PHE A 164 -0.62 -24.63 19.35
N GLU A 165 -0.20 -23.45 19.80
CA GLU A 165 -0.22 -23.07 21.24
C GLU A 165 -1.65 -22.76 21.75
N GLY A 166 -2.65 -22.66 20.86
CA GLY A 166 -4.04 -22.37 21.22
C GLY A 166 -5.04 -23.51 20.97
N ARG A 167 -4.61 -24.69 20.51
CA ARG A 167 -5.49 -25.84 20.28
C ARG A 167 -4.97 -27.04 21.04
N GLU A 168 -5.66 -27.39 22.13
CA GLU A 168 -5.54 -28.74 22.69
C GLU A 168 -5.92 -29.72 21.58
N PHE A 169 -4.96 -30.56 21.21
CA PHE A 169 -5.23 -31.70 20.37
C PHE A 169 -6.07 -32.66 21.21
N ILE A 170 -7.33 -32.83 20.83
CA ILE A 170 -8.09 -34.00 21.25
C ILE A 170 -7.55 -35.13 20.41
N ASP A 171 -6.69 -35.95 21.02
CA ASP A 171 -6.24 -37.21 20.44
C ASP A 171 -7.47 -38.12 20.22
N ILE A 172 -7.68 -38.56 18.97
CA ILE A 172 -8.55 -39.68 18.61
C ILE A 172 -7.69 -40.68 17.83
#